data_AF-A0A7U2N007-F1
#
_entry.id   AF-A0A7U2N007-F1
#
_cell.length_a   1.000
_cell.length_b   1.000
_cell.length_c   1.000
_cell.angle_alpha   90.00
_cell.angle_beta   90.00
_cell.angle_gamma   90.00
#
_symmetry.space_group_name_H-M   'P 1'
#
loop_
_entity.id
_entity.type
_entity.pdbx_description
1 polymer ?
#
loop_
_entity_poly.entity_id
_entity_poly.type
_entity_poly.pdbx_seq_one_letter_code
_entity_poly.pdbx_strand_id
1 'polypeptide(L)'
;MEKPDLIKELQSDLARKYKLHGPKIEGIWHSLGKAQREKVMRAGAAEGQMLKSPTDRSLGDVYKFIPDWNLRDIADPDSNYLLDCLKHRATKSLSEQYIEGVNGGPGDAAVILRSMQIHGLKHVEPFRYSFTLFMDEE
;
A
#
# COMPACT_ATOMS: atom_id res chain seq x y z
N MET A 1 -0.03 10.31 -20.61
CA MET A 1 0.30 10.90 -19.30
C MET A 1 1.59 10.28 -18.84
N GLU A 2 2.58 11.08 -18.46
CA GLU A 2 3.80 10.55 -17.87
C GLU A 2 3.46 9.83 -16.56
N LYS A 3 4.23 8.80 -16.22
CA LYS A 3 3.98 7.99 -15.02
C LYS A 3 3.93 8.83 -13.72
N PRO A 4 4.74 9.90 -13.54
CA PRO A 4 4.67 10.74 -12.34
C PRO A 4 3.34 11.48 -12.19
N ASP A 5 2.83 12.08 -13.27
CA ASP A 5 1.56 12.83 -13.26
C ASP A 5 0.38 11.94 -12.88
N LEU A 6 0.37 10.70 -13.38
CA LEU A 6 -0.64 9.70 -13.04
C LEU A 6 -0.67 9.42 -11.53
N ILE A 7 0.49 9.26 -10.89
CA ILE A 7 0.55 8.94 -9.45
C ILE A 7 0.04 10.12 -8.62
N LYS A 8 0.39 11.36 -9.00
CA LYS A 8 -0.12 12.57 -8.33
C LYS A 8 -1.63 12.71 -8.47
N GLU A 9 -2.18 12.43 -9.65
CA GLU A 9 -3.62 12.43 -9.90
C GLU A 9 -4.33 11.36 -9.06
N LEU A 10 -3.81 10.13 -9.03
CA LEU A 10 -4.37 9.04 -8.23
C LEU A 10 -4.35 9.36 -6.74
N GLN A 11 -3.26 9.94 -6.22
CA GLN A 11 -3.16 10.35 -4.82
C GLN A 11 -4.15 11.47 -4.50
N SER A 12 -4.29 12.45 -5.39
CA SER A 12 -5.25 13.55 -5.23
C SER A 12 -6.70 13.07 -5.25
N ASP A 13 -7.02 12.13 -6.15
CA ASP A 13 -8.34 11.51 -6.22
C ASP A 13 -8.65 10.68 -4.96
N LEU A 14 -7.66 9.91 -4.48
CA LEU A 14 -7.76 9.17 -3.22
C LEU A 14 -8.03 10.12 -2.04
N ALA A 15 -7.27 11.21 -1.92
CA ALA A 15 -7.45 12.21 -0.89
C ALA A 15 -8.87 12.81 -0.89
N ARG A 16 -9.37 13.15 -2.08
CA ARG A 16 -10.74 13.66 -2.27
C ARG A 16 -11.79 12.62 -1.86
N LYS A 17 -11.66 11.38 -2.33
CA LYS A 17 -12.59 10.28 -1.99
C LYS A 17 -12.58 9.96 -0.49
N TYR A 18 -11.40 9.97 0.12
CA TYR A 18 -11.25 9.76 1.56
C TYR A 18 -11.93 10.88 2.36
N LYS A 19 -11.78 12.14 1.96
CA LYS A 19 -12.49 13.26 2.61
C LYS A 19 -14.02 13.11 2.54
N LEU A 20 -14.53 12.61 1.41
CA LEU A 20 -15.97 12.45 1.18
C LEU A 20 -16.56 11.21 1.86
N HIS A 21 -15.80 10.12 1.94
CA HIS A 21 -16.33 8.80 2.29
C HIS A 21 -15.64 8.13 3.48
N GLY A 22 -14.49 8.63 3.94
CA GLY A 22 -13.67 8.05 5.02
C GLY A 22 -14.47 7.68 6.27
N PRO A 23 -15.22 8.62 6.90
CA PRO A 23 -16.01 8.31 8.09
C PRO A 23 -17.07 7.23 7.85
N LYS A 24 -17.67 7.19 6.66
CA LYS A 24 -18.65 6.15 6.30
C LYS A 24 -17.97 4.80 6.09
N ILE A 25 -16.80 4.78 5.45
CA ILE A 25 -16.00 3.56 5.25
C ILE A 25 -15.58 2.98 6.59
N GLU A 26 -15.12 3.82 7.52
CA GLU A 26 -14.76 3.44 8.89
C GLU A 26 -15.94 2.76 9.61
N GLY A 27 -17.12 3.41 9.62
CA GLY A 27 -18.32 2.84 10.23
C GLY A 27 -18.74 1.49 9.61
N ILE A 28 -18.68 1.36 8.28
CA ILE A 28 -18.94 0.09 7.60
C ILE A 28 -17.89 -0.95 8.01
N TRP A 29 -16.61 -0.62 7.94
CA TRP A 29 -15.52 -1.56 8.22
C TRP A 29 -15.57 -2.13 9.64
N HIS A 30 -15.88 -1.29 10.63
CA HIS A 30 -16.07 -1.71 12.02
C HIS A 30 -17.28 -2.63 12.23
N SER A 31 -18.31 -2.54 11.36
CA SER A 31 -19.46 -3.44 11.42
C SER A 31 -19.20 -4.84 10.84
N LEU A 32 -18.09 -5.01 10.09
CA LEU A 32 -17.78 -6.26 9.40
C LEU A 32 -16.93 -7.20 10.25
N GLY A 33 -17.35 -8.46 10.34
CA GLY A 33 -16.51 -9.54 10.85
C GLY A 33 -15.46 -10.00 9.83
N LYS A 34 -14.51 -10.84 10.28
CA LYS A 34 -13.38 -11.31 9.46
C LYS A 34 -13.77 -11.82 8.06
N ALA A 35 -14.74 -12.74 7.97
CA ALA A 35 -15.16 -13.31 6.69
C ALA A 35 -15.74 -12.25 5.71
N GLN A 36 -16.43 -11.25 6.24
CA GLN A 36 -16.96 -10.16 5.41
C GLN A 36 -15.84 -9.21 4.96
N ARG A 37 -14.89 -8.89 5.84
CA ARG A 37 -13.68 -8.12 5.51
C ARG A 37 -12.89 -8.79 4.39
N GLU A 38 -12.62 -10.09 4.50
CA GLU A 38 -11.94 -10.86 3.44
C GLU A 38 -12.71 -10.82 2.12
N LYS A 39 -14.04 -10.97 2.16
CA LYS A 39 -14.89 -10.87 0.96
C LYS A 39 -14.79 -9.50 0.29
N VAL A 40 -14.84 -8.42 1.07
CA VAL A 40 -14.70 -7.04 0.57
C VAL A 40 -13.32 -6.84 -0.09
N MET A 41 -12.25 -7.28 0.57
CA MET A 41 -10.89 -7.15 0.03
C MET A 41 -10.72 -7.90 -1.28
N ARG A 42 -11.24 -9.14 -1.37
CA ARG A 42 -11.20 -9.91 -2.63
C ARG A 42 -12.05 -9.28 -3.73
N ALA A 43 -13.22 -8.74 -3.40
CA ALA A 43 -14.08 -8.09 -4.39
C ALA A 43 -13.41 -6.86 -5.05
N GLY A 44 -12.49 -6.19 -4.34
CA GLY A 44 -11.71 -5.07 -4.87
C GLY A 44 -10.42 -5.46 -5.60
N ALA A 45 -10.02 -6.74 -5.57
CA ALA A 45 -8.79 -7.21 -6.18
C ALA A 45 -9.02 -7.84 -7.56
N ALA A 46 -8.04 -7.71 -8.46
CA ALA A 46 -8.06 -8.40 -9.74
C ALA A 46 -8.19 -9.92 -9.50
N GLU A 47 -9.22 -10.53 -10.09
CA GLU A 47 -9.53 -11.97 -9.94
C GLU A 47 -9.70 -12.44 -8.47
N GLY A 48 -9.92 -11.53 -7.53
CA GLY A 48 -9.99 -11.86 -6.09
C GLY A 48 -8.67 -12.31 -5.48
N GLN A 49 -7.55 -12.09 -6.17
CA GLN A 49 -6.22 -12.49 -5.75
C GLN A 49 -5.61 -11.45 -4.82
N MET A 50 -5.22 -11.93 -3.63
CA MET A 50 -4.62 -11.13 -2.57
C MET A 50 -3.52 -11.95 -1.91
N LEU A 51 -2.47 -11.28 -1.42
CA LEU A 51 -1.49 -11.93 -0.55
C LEU A 51 -2.19 -12.48 0.69
N LYS A 52 -1.91 -13.74 1.04
CA LYS A 52 -2.43 -14.34 2.28
C LYS A 52 -1.73 -13.79 3.51
N SER A 53 -0.45 -13.44 3.39
CA SER A 53 0.40 -12.88 4.44
C SER A 53 1.52 -12.02 3.81
N PRO A 54 2.28 -11.23 4.59
CA PRO A 54 3.38 -10.41 4.08
C PRO A 54 4.49 -11.17 3.34
N THR A 55 4.59 -12.49 3.54
CA THR A 55 5.63 -13.34 2.95
C THR A 55 5.07 -14.35 1.94
N ASP A 56 3.79 -14.21 1.58
CA ASP A 56 3.14 -15.09 0.62
C ASP A 56 3.72 -14.91 -0.78
N ARG A 57 4.25 -15.99 -1.36
CA ARG A 57 4.88 -15.99 -2.69
C ARG A 57 3.92 -16.39 -3.81
N SER A 58 2.64 -16.66 -3.50
CA SER A 58 1.68 -17.17 -4.47
C SER A 58 1.36 -16.20 -5.62
N LEU A 59 1.60 -14.90 -5.42
CA LEU A 59 1.42 -13.85 -6.43
C LEU A 59 2.75 -13.34 -7.00
N GLY A 60 3.78 -14.19 -7.05
CA GLY A 60 5.09 -13.84 -7.59
C GLY A 60 5.79 -12.76 -6.77
N ASP A 61 6.16 -11.65 -7.41
CA ASP A 61 6.94 -10.58 -6.78
C ASP A 61 6.11 -9.55 -6.00
N VAL A 62 4.78 -9.67 -5.98
CA VAL A 62 3.89 -8.68 -5.31
C VAL A 62 4.27 -8.45 -3.85
N TYR A 63 4.58 -9.51 -3.09
CA TYR A 63 5.01 -9.40 -1.68
C TYR A 63 6.33 -8.64 -1.48
N LYS A 64 7.13 -8.46 -2.54
CA LYS A 64 8.38 -7.69 -2.48
C LYS A 64 8.13 -6.18 -2.50
N PHE A 65 6.97 -5.75 -3.01
CA PHE A 65 6.64 -4.33 -3.18
C PHE A 65 5.57 -3.84 -2.20
N ILE A 66 4.51 -4.63 -2.00
CA ILE A 66 3.35 -4.26 -1.18
C ILE A 66 2.99 -5.38 -0.18
N PRO A 67 3.92 -5.81 0.69
CA PRO A 67 3.66 -6.87 1.68
C PRO A 67 2.60 -6.47 2.72
N ASP A 68 2.40 -5.17 2.92
CA ASP A 68 1.34 -4.58 3.73
C ASP A 68 -0.05 -4.89 3.17
N TRP A 69 -0.19 -5.08 1.86
CA TRP A 69 -1.49 -5.39 1.25
C TRP A 69 -1.85 -6.88 1.30
N ASN A 70 -2.02 -7.42 2.51
CA ASN A 70 -2.30 -8.85 2.73
C ASN A 70 -3.54 -9.11 3.61
N LEU A 71 -4.24 -10.22 3.36
CA LEU A 71 -5.50 -10.55 4.02
C LEU A 71 -5.37 -10.83 5.51
N ARG A 72 -4.28 -11.48 5.95
CA ARG A 72 -4.10 -11.84 7.36
C ARG A 72 -4.13 -10.59 8.24
N ASP A 73 -3.40 -9.55 7.85
CA ASP A 73 -3.25 -8.35 8.65
C ASP A 73 -4.41 -7.37 8.43
N ILE A 74 -4.90 -7.26 7.18
CA ILE A 74 -6.01 -6.36 6.85
C ILE A 74 -7.34 -6.83 7.43
N ALA A 75 -7.66 -8.12 7.30
CA ALA A 75 -9.00 -8.63 7.64
C ALA A 75 -9.14 -9.05 9.11
N ASP A 76 -8.10 -8.85 9.92
CA ASP A 76 -8.18 -9.04 11.37
C ASP A 76 -9.27 -8.11 11.96
N PRO A 77 -10.33 -8.65 12.59
CA PRO A 77 -11.44 -7.85 13.13
C PRO A 77 -11.01 -6.90 14.25
N ASP A 78 -9.95 -7.25 14.98
CA ASP A 78 -9.43 -6.45 16.10
C ASP A 78 -8.41 -5.40 15.65
N SER A 79 -8.18 -5.30 14.34
CA SER A 79 -7.25 -4.38 13.70
C SER A 79 -7.95 -3.30 12.87
N ASN A 80 -7.38 -2.10 12.92
CA ASN A 80 -7.73 -0.98 12.06
C ASN A 80 -6.81 -0.83 10.85
N TYR A 81 -6.00 -1.85 10.56
CA TYR A 81 -4.91 -1.74 9.59
C TYR A 81 -5.34 -1.21 8.22
N LEU A 82 -6.48 -1.65 7.67
CA LEU A 82 -7.01 -1.10 6.41
C LEU A 82 -7.26 0.42 6.51
N LEU A 83 -7.89 0.85 7.60
CA LEU A 83 -8.28 2.24 7.81
C LEU A 83 -7.04 3.11 8.02
N ASP A 84 -6.05 2.60 8.74
CA ASP A 84 -4.78 3.28 8.96
C ASP A 84 -4.00 3.40 7.64
N CYS A 85 -3.94 2.34 6.82
CA CYS A 85 -3.37 2.38 5.47
C CYS A 85 -4.10 3.42 4.60
N LEU A 86 -5.43 3.38 4.57
CA LEU A 86 -6.24 4.27 3.75
C LEU A 86 -6.03 5.73 4.14
N LYS A 87 -6.06 6.02 5.45
CA LYS A 87 -5.80 7.35 6.00
C LYS A 87 -4.40 7.83 5.62
N HIS A 88 -3.37 7.02 5.89
CA HIS A 88 -1.99 7.37 5.59
C HIS A 88 -1.80 7.71 4.11
N ARG A 89 -2.24 6.82 3.20
CA ARG A 89 -2.13 7.01 1.74
C ARG A 89 -2.93 8.22 1.22
N ALA A 90 -4.05 8.56 1.88
CA ALA A 90 -4.89 9.69 1.49
C ALA A 90 -4.43 11.05 2.05
N THR A 91 -3.76 11.07 3.20
CA THR A 91 -3.42 12.34 3.88
C THR A 91 -1.96 12.72 3.85
N LYS A 92 -1.06 11.77 3.59
CA LYS A 92 0.39 12.03 3.48
C LYS A 92 0.78 12.33 2.04
N SER A 93 1.73 13.25 1.86
CA SER A 93 2.36 13.48 0.56
C SER A 93 3.09 12.22 0.06
N LEU A 94 3.31 12.12 -1.24
CA LEU A 94 4.03 10.96 -1.82
C LEU A 94 5.44 10.81 -1.26
N SER A 95 6.12 11.93 -0.97
CA SER A 95 7.45 11.93 -0.33
C SER A 95 7.39 11.44 1.12
N GLU A 96 6.40 11.88 1.90
CA GLU A 96 6.20 11.35 3.25
C GLU A 96 5.91 9.83 3.23
N GLN A 97 5.06 9.35 2.33
CA GLN A 97 4.76 7.91 2.19
C GLN A 97 6.00 7.08 1.82
N TYR A 98 6.90 7.68 1.02
CA TYR A 98 8.15 7.04 0.66
C TYR A 98 9.09 6.88 1.87
N ILE A 99 9.11 7.86 2.76
CA ILE A 99 10.02 7.93 3.92
C ILE A 99 9.46 7.14 5.11
N GLU A 100 8.19 7.34 5.45
CA GLU A 100 7.55 6.83 6.66
C GLU A 100 6.25 6.09 6.29
N GLY A 101 6.03 4.94 6.94
CA GLY A 101 4.86 4.11 6.72
C GLY A 101 3.72 4.38 7.70
N VAL A 102 2.72 3.51 7.63
CA VAL A 102 1.55 3.52 8.52
C VAL A 102 2.01 3.35 9.97
N ASN A 103 1.47 4.17 10.88
CA ASN A 103 1.75 4.12 12.33
C ASN A 103 3.25 4.18 12.70
N GLY A 104 4.06 4.96 11.96
CA GLY A 104 5.50 5.06 12.17
C GLY A 104 6.30 3.84 11.69
N GLY A 105 5.66 2.97 10.92
CA GLY A 105 6.30 1.82 10.29
C GLY A 105 7.24 2.19 9.13
N PRO A 106 7.82 1.19 8.45
CA PRO A 106 8.66 1.42 7.28
C PRO A 106 7.89 2.07 6.13
N GLY A 107 8.40 3.17 5.56
CA GLY A 107 7.90 3.75 4.31
C GLY A 107 8.30 2.91 3.09
N ASP A 108 7.83 3.31 1.91
CA ASP A 108 8.02 2.55 0.67
C ASP A 108 9.51 2.28 0.38
N ALA A 109 10.39 3.24 0.68
CA ALA A 109 11.84 3.10 0.50
C ALA A 109 12.41 1.93 1.31
N ALA A 110 12.08 1.90 2.60
CA ALA A 110 12.60 0.90 3.51
C ALA A 110 12.07 -0.50 3.16
N VAL A 111 10.81 -0.60 2.71
CA VAL A 111 10.22 -1.85 2.20
C VAL A 111 10.98 -2.34 0.97
N ILE A 112 11.17 -1.48 -0.04
CA ILE A 112 11.86 -1.84 -1.30
C ILE A 112 13.31 -2.25 -1.02
N LEU A 113 14.06 -1.43 -0.28
CA LEU A 113 15.48 -1.70 0.03
C LEU A 113 15.63 -3.01 0.81
N ARG A 114 14.75 -3.26 1.78
CA ARG A 114 14.75 -4.53 2.50
C ARG A 114 14.47 -5.68 1.55
N SER A 115 13.44 -5.60 0.71
CA SER A 115 13.13 -6.63 -0.28
C SER A 115 14.27 -6.89 -1.27
N MET A 116 15.05 -5.88 -1.64
CA MET A 116 16.26 -6.08 -2.45
C MET A 116 17.29 -6.93 -1.73
N GLN A 117 17.50 -6.67 -0.44
CA GLN A 117 18.46 -7.39 0.40
C GLN A 117 18.03 -8.83 0.72
N ILE A 118 16.77 -9.05 1.12
CA ILE A 118 16.32 -10.33 1.69
C ILE A 118 15.41 -11.15 0.78
N HIS A 119 14.79 -10.53 -0.23
CA HIS A 119 13.85 -11.19 -1.13
C HIS A 119 14.33 -11.23 -2.58
N GLY A 120 15.54 -10.74 -2.84
CA GLY A 120 16.13 -10.72 -4.17
C GLY A 120 15.31 -9.89 -5.15
N LEU A 121 14.64 -8.82 -4.66
CA LEU A 121 14.06 -7.82 -5.54
C LEU A 121 15.20 -7.18 -6.33
N LYS A 122 15.13 -7.25 -7.66
CA LYS A 122 16.15 -6.73 -8.55
C LYS A 122 15.50 -6.22 -9.83
N HIS A 123 16.16 -5.24 -10.44
CA HIS A 123 15.78 -4.84 -11.79
C HIS A 123 15.98 -6.01 -12.75
N VAL A 124 15.13 -6.08 -13.78
CA VAL A 124 15.27 -7.04 -14.88
C VAL A 124 16.61 -6.81 -15.57
N GLU A 125 16.94 -5.55 -15.83
CA GLU A 125 18.22 -5.11 -16.37
C GLU A 125 19.04 -4.39 -15.29
N PRO A 126 20.33 -4.72 -15.11
CA PRO A 126 21.17 -4.07 -14.11
C PRO A 126 21.48 -2.62 -14.51
N PHE A 127 21.18 -1.67 -13.62
CA PHE A 127 21.66 -0.30 -13.76
C PHE A 127 23.08 -0.17 -13.20
N ARG A 128 24.02 0.30 -14.04
CA ARG A 128 25.41 0.55 -13.61
C ARG A 128 25.49 1.62 -12.51
N TYR A 129 24.57 2.58 -12.53
CA TYR A 129 24.44 3.65 -11.55
C TYR A 129 22.94 3.88 -11.27
N SER A 130 22.54 3.91 -10.00
CA SER A 130 21.16 4.16 -9.57
C SER A 130 21.17 5.14 -8.42
N PHE A 131 20.58 6.32 -8.64
CA PHE A 131 20.47 7.39 -7.65
C PHE A 131 18.99 7.75 -7.49
N THR A 132 18.54 7.90 -6.25
CA THR A 132 17.22 8.47 -5.93
C THR A 132 17.42 9.90 -5.48
N LEU A 133 16.87 10.86 -6.23
CA LEU A 133 16.86 12.27 -5.84
C LEU A 133 15.44 12.68 -5.48
N PHE A 134 15.31 13.37 -4.33
CA PHE A 134 14.14 14.17 -4.01
C PHE A 134 14.49 15.60 -4.37
N MET A 135 13.78 16.16 -5.34
CA MET A 135 13.87 17.58 -5.65
C MET A 135 12.60 18.23 -5.10
N ASP A 136 12.77 19.37 -4.46
CA ASP A 136 11.64 20.16 -3.97
C ASP A 136 10.80 20.57 -5.18
N GLU A 137 9.53 20.20 -5.17
CA GLU A 137 8.55 20.70 -6.13
C GLU A 137 8.01 22.01 -5.58
N GLU A 138 8.56 23.14 -6.01
CA GLU A 138 7.86 24.43 -5.95
C GLU A 138 6.56 24.39 -6.77
#